data_AF-A0A328C3T5-F1
#
_entry.id   AF-A0A328C3T5-F1
#
_cell.length_a   1.000
_cell.length_b   1.000
_cell.length_c   1.000
_cell.angle_alpha   90.00
_cell.angle_beta   90.00
_cell.angle_gamma   90.00
#
_symmetry.space_group_name_H-M   'P 1'
#
loop_
_entity.id
_entity.type
_entity.pdbx_description
1 polymer ?
#
loop_
_entity_poly.entity_id
_entity_poly.type
_entity_poly.pdbx_seq_one_letter_code
_entity_poly.pdbx_strand_id
1 'polypeptide(L)'
;MPDILVIDAHPDPSPQRFGHALAEAYADEIRGGGAPVRVLRLSDLSFEPVLRDSRDIPQPWEPDLHDAMEAIAQSRWVTLVFPTWWAGPPALLKGFIDRVMLPGVAYRHEGKALPTGLLAGRGARIVTTMDAPSWWYTLAHRRSVHGSMIQGTLRYVGFGPVRDTTVYTLRELSEEQREQKLRQVRIAARKDLARARTCQPVYDEVLADALAMRAPRAEGALASVQHSF
;
A
#
# COMPACT_ATOMS: atom_id res chain seq x y z
N MET A 1 -15.93 -14.47 -1.70
CA MET A 1 -14.64 -14.76 -1.03
C MET A 1 -13.90 -13.44 -0.84
N PRO A 2 -12.89 -13.32 0.04
CA PRO A 2 -12.26 -12.02 0.22
C PRO A 2 -11.31 -11.65 -0.92
N ASP A 3 -11.49 -10.47 -1.49
CA ASP A 3 -10.53 -9.90 -2.45
C ASP A 3 -9.30 -9.40 -1.69
N ILE A 4 -8.14 -9.90 -2.10
CA ILE A 4 -6.85 -9.58 -1.50
C ILE A 4 -6.01 -8.81 -2.52
N LEU A 5 -5.41 -7.72 -2.10
CA LEU A 5 -4.44 -6.97 -2.90
C LEU A 5 -3.05 -7.11 -2.28
N VAL A 6 -2.08 -7.49 -3.09
CA VAL A 6 -0.66 -7.45 -2.76
C VAL A 6 -0.02 -6.34 -3.59
N ILE A 7 0.50 -5.31 -2.93
CA ILE A 7 1.24 -4.23 -3.56
C ILE A 7 2.73 -4.52 -3.39
N ASP A 8 3.37 -4.85 -4.50
CA ASP A 8 4.81 -4.97 -4.58
C ASP A 8 5.42 -3.60 -4.87
N ALA A 9 6.08 -3.05 -3.87
CA ALA A 9 6.53 -1.67 -3.86
C ALA A 9 8.05 -1.55 -3.89
N HIS A 10 8.73 -2.53 -4.50
CA HIS A 10 10.14 -2.41 -4.85
C HIS A 10 10.29 -1.49 -6.09
N PRO A 11 11.14 -0.44 -6.06
CA PRO A 11 11.26 0.48 -7.21
C PRO A 11 12.00 -0.09 -8.42
N ASP A 12 12.92 -1.03 -8.20
CA ASP A 12 13.62 -1.72 -9.29
C ASP A 12 12.80 -2.94 -9.73
N PRO A 13 12.42 -3.04 -11.02
CA PRO A 13 11.60 -4.12 -11.58
C PRO A 13 12.35 -5.45 -11.81
N SER A 14 13.66 -5.49 -11.56
CA SER A 14 14.47 -6.68 -11.81
C SER A 14 13.94 -7.90 -11.03
N PRO A 15 13.59 -9.02 -11.67
CA PRO A 15 12.90 -10.13 -11.03
C PRO A 15 13.71 -10.82 -9.92
N GLN A 16 15.03 -10.59 -9.86
CA GLN A 16 15.92 -11.13 -8.84
C GLN A 16 15.79 -10.44 -7.48
N ARG A 17 15.01 -9.35 -7.37
CA ARG A 17 14.79 -8.68 -6.07
C ARG A 17 13.98 -9.60 -5.16
N PHE A 18 14.52 -9.86 -3.97
CA PHE A 18 13.86 -10.74 -2.99
C PHE A 18 12.49 -10.23 -2.54
N GLY A 19 12.24 -8.91 -2.63
CA GLY A 19 10.92 -8.31 -2.40
C GLY A 19 9.84 -8.91 -3.31
N HIS A 20 10.12 -9.05 -4.61
CA HIS A 20 9.20 -9.66 -5.57
C HIS A 20 8.89 -11.11 -5.20
N ALA A 21 9.92 -11.89 -4.82
CA ALA A 21 9.73 -13.27 -4.37
C ALA A 21 8.85 -13.37 -3.10
N LEU A 22 8.98 -12.42 -2.16
CA LEU A 22 8.12 -12.34 -0.98
C LEU A 22 6.67 -12.01 -1.36
N ALA A 23 6.46 -11.07 -2.28
CA ALA A 23 5.13 -10.69 -2.76
C ALA A 23 4.42 -11.85 -3.47
N GLU A 24 5.11 -12.53 -4.39
CA GLU A 24 4.54 -13.69 -5.08
C GLU A 24 4.31 -14.86 -4.13
N ALA A 25 5.23 -15.16 -3.21
CA ALA A 25 5.02 -16.22 -2.22
C ALA A 25 3.81 -15.93 -1.31
N TYR A 26 3.53 -14.66 -0.99
CA TYR A 26 2.31 -14.28 -0.30
C TYR A 26 1.09 -14.53 -1.18
N ALA A 27 1.10 -14.03 -2.42
CA ALA A 27 -0.01 -14.15 -3.36
C ALA A 27 -0.34 -15.61 -3.70
N ASP A 28 0.65 -16.43 -4.01
CA ASP A 28 0.48 -17.86 -4.32
C ASP A 28 -0.20 -18.63 -3.20
N GLU A 29 0.13 -18.30 -1.94
CA GLU A 29 -0.52 -18.92 -0.79
C GLU A 29 -1.99 -18.50 -0.66
N ILE A 30 -2.31 -17.25 -0.98
CA ILE A 30 -3.71 -16.79 -1.04
C ILE A 30 -4.46 -17.50 -2.18
N ARG A 31 -3.85 -17.61 -3.38
CA ARG A 31 -4.41 -18.33 -4.54
C ARG A 31 -4.68 -19.79 -4.19
N GLY A 32 -3.72 -20.46 -3.55
CA GLY A 32 -3.87 -21.85 -3.09
C GLY A 32 -4.96 -22.04 -2.02
N GLY A 33 -5.26 -20.98 -1.26
CA GLY A 33 -6.42 -20.91 -0.35
C GLY A 33 -7.77 -20.62 -1.05
N GLY A 34 -7.78 -20.52 -2.38
CA GLY A 34 -8.94 -20.32 -3.23
C GLY A 34 -9.44 -18.88 -3.34
N ALA A 35 -8.77 -17.92 -2.68
CA ALA A 35 -9.23 -16.53 -2.69
C ALA A 35 -8.69 -15.75 -3.90
N PRO A 36 -9.50 -14.85 -4.49
CA PRO A 36 -9.03 -13.93 -5.51
C PRO A 36 -7.94 -13.03 -4.94
N VAL A 37 -6.84 -12.92 -5.68
CA VAL A 37 -5.72 -12.05 -5.30
C VAL A 37 -5.14 -11.37 -6.53
N ARG A 38 -4.97 -10.05 -6.40
CA ARG A 38 -4.29 -9.20 -7.36
C ARG A 38 -2.90 -8.85 -6.84
N VAL A 39 -1.89 -8.97 -7.69
CA VAL A 39 -0.55 -8.42 -7.43
C VAL A 39 -0.41 -7.16 -8.28
N LEU A 40 -0.15 -6.02 -7.62
CA LEU A 40 0.07 -4.72 -8.25
C LEU A 40 1.52 -4.32 -8.00
N ARG A 41 2.34 -4.21 -9.04
CA ARG A 41 3.74 -3.79 -8.92
C ARG A 41 3.86 -2.31 -9.18
N LEU A 42 4.35 -1.55 -8.20
CA LEU A 42 4.48 -0.10 -8.35
C LEU A 42 5.54 0.30 -9.39
N SER A 43 6.55 -0.54 -9.63
CA SER A 43 7.56 -0.33 -10.67
C SER A 43 6.98 -0.33 -12.09
N ASP A 44 5.81 -0.94 -12.26
CA ASP A 44 5.17 -1.12 -13.56
C ASP A 44 4.12 -0.02 -13.82
N LEU A 45 3.82 0.81 -12.80
CA LEU A 45 2.84 1.90 -12.92
C LEU A 45 3.47 3.17 -13.48
N SER A 46 2.71 3.85 -14.34
CA SER A 46 3.04 5.14 -14.93
C SER A 46 2.29 6.26 -14.19
N PHE A 47 2.98 6.90 -13.23
CA PHE A 47 2.45 8.04 -12.51
C PHE A 47 3.57 8.98 -12.03
N GLU A 48 3.23 10.25 -11.81
CA GLU A 48 4.15 11.19 -11.17
C GLU A 48 4.11 11.01 -9.63
N PRO A 49 5.22 10.58 -8.99
CA PRO A 49 5.23 10.30 -7.55
C PRO A 49 5.23 11.57 -6.69
N VAL A 50 5.60 12.72 -7.25
CA VAL A 50 5.55 13.99 -6.52
C VAL A 50 4.13 14.53 -6.52
N LEU A 51 3.52 14.61 -5.33
CA LEU A 51 2.25 15.29 -5.14
C LEU A 51 2.42 16.79 -5.37
N ARG A 52 1.71 17.33 -6.37
CA ARG A 52 1.61 18.75 -6.71
C ARG A 52 0.19 19.29 -6.53
N ASP A 53 -0.58 18.62 -5.66
CA ASP A 53 -1.97 18.98 -5.34
C ASP A 53 -2.00 20.37 -4.69
N SER A 54 -2.98 21.17 -5.11
CA SER A 54 -3.24 22.47 -4.51
C SER A 54 -4.73 22.58 -4.20
N ARG A 55 -5.10 23.50 -3.30
CA ARG A 55 -6.51 23.75 -2.97
C ARG A 55 -7.32 24.13 -4.22
N ASP A 56 -6.71 24.91 -5.11
CA ASP A 56 -7.39 25.51 -6.25
C ASP A 56 -7.34 24.61 -7.49
N ILE A 57 -6.31 23.77 -7.60
CA ILE A 57 -6.09 22.88 -8.74
C ILE A 57 -5.75 21.48 -8.21
N PRO A 58 -6.75 20.58 -8.13
CA PRO A 58 -6.51 19.19 -7.79
C PRO A 58 -5.67 18.51 -8.88
N GLN A 59 -4.62 17.80 -8.48
CA GLN A 59 -3.85 16.97 -9.39
C GLN A 59 -4.67 15.70 -9.70
N PRO A 60 -5.06 15.47 -10.96
CA PRO A 60 -5.81 14.27 -11.34
C PRO A 60 -4.96 13.02 -11.12
N TRP A 61 -5.61 11.85 -11.02
CA TRP A 61 -4.90 10.59 -11.08
C TRP A 61 -4.68 10.15 -12.52
N GLU A 62 -3.48 9.65 -12.75
CA GLU A 62 -3.18 8.82 -13.90
C GLU A 62 -4.03 7.53 -13.83
N PRO A 63 -4.35 6.90 -14.98
CA PRO A 63 -5.15 5.67 -15.01
C PRO A 63 -4.69 4.60 -14.02
N ASP A 64 -3.37 4.43 -13.91
CA ASP A 64 -2.74 3.45 -13.01
C ASP A 64 -2.97 3.76 -11.54
N LEU A 65 -2.98 5.04 -11.13
CA LEU A 65 -3.29 5.41 -9.75
C LEU A 65 -4.78 5.23 -9.43
N HIS A 66 -5.65 5.55 -10.39
CA HIS A 66 -7.08 5.36 -10.24
C HIS A 66 -7.41 3.86 -10.08
N ASP A 67 -6.90 3.00 -10.97
CA ASP A 67 -7.06 1.55 -10.88
C ASP A 67 -6.46 0.98 -9.58
N ALA A 68 -5.29 1.46 -9.15
CA ALA A 68 -4.69 1.03 -7.89
C ALA A 68 -5.57 1.40 -6.68
N MET A 69 -6.18 2.59 -6.67
CA MET A 69 -7.09 2.96 -5.58
C MET A 69 -8.43 2.24 -5.62
N GLU A 70 -8.97 1.98 -6.80
CA GLU A 70 -10.15 1.13 -6.93
C GLU A 70 -9.88 -0.26 -6.37
N ALA A 71 -8.72 -0.84 -6.69
CA ALA A 71 -8.29 -2.13 -6.14
C ALA A 71 -8.15 -2.09 -4.61
N ILE A 72 -7.58 -1.02 -4.03
CA ILE A 72 -7.49 -0.84 -2.58
C ILE A 72 -8.90 -0.75 -1.97
N ALA A 73 -9.80 0.02 -2.58
CA ALA A 73 -11.15 0.23 -2.08
C ALA A 73 -11.98 -1.05 -2.12
N GLN A 74 -11.85 -1.89 -3.14
CA GLN A 74 -12.59 -3.16 -3.25
C GLN A 74 -12.01 -4.27 -2.35
N SER A 75 -10.72 -4.18 -2.01
CA SER A 75 -10.04 -5.23 -1.24
C SER A 75 -10.45 -5.28 0.22
N ARG A 76 -10.54 -6.48 0.77
CA ARG A 76 -10.72 -6.74 2.21
C ARG A 76 -9.43 -6.77 2.98
N TRP A 77 -8.33 -7.06 2.29
CA TRP A 77 -6.99 -7.09 2.85
C TRP A 77 -5.98 -6.55 1.86
N VAL A 78 -5.12 -5.63 2.33
CA VAL A 78 -4.03 -5.05 1.53
C VAL A 78 -2.68 -5.39 2.15
N THR A 79 -1.78 -6.01 1.38
CA THR A 79 -0.42 -6.33 1.82
C THR A 79 0.58 -5.49 1.04
N LEU A 80 1.33 -4.64 1.72
CA LEU A 80 2.43 -3.86 1.14
C LEU A 80 3.76 -4.61 1.31
N VAL A 81 4.50 -4.85 0.23
CA VAL A 81 5.82 -5.49 0.27
C VAL A 81 6.88 -4.51 -0.21
N PHE A 82 7.83 -4.13 0.64
CA PHE A 82 8.81 -3.09 0.29
C PHE A 82 10.12 -3.18 1.10
N PRO A 83 11.27 -2.79 0.52
CA PRO A 83 12.50 -2.63 1.31
C PRO A 83 12.42 -1.38 2.18
N THR A 84 12.98 -1.44 3.39
CA THR A 84 13.16 -0.26 4.24
C THR A 84 14.43 0.46 3.81
N TRP A 85 14.30 1.71 3.37
CA TRP A 85 15.41 2.60 3.04
C TRP A 85 15.38 3.83 3.93
N TRP A 86 16.52 4.21 4.50
CA TRP A 86 16.62 5.34 5.43
C TRP A 86 15.56 5.31 6.56
N ALA A 87 15.32 4.11 7.10
CA ALA A 87 14.33 3.87 8.15
C ALA A 87 12.87 4.25 7.78
N GLY A 88 12.59 4.35 6.48
CA GLY A 88 11.30 4.66 5.88
C GLY A 88 10.98 3.76 4.66
N PRO A 89 9.82 3.98 4.01
CA PRO A 89 9.50 3.34 2.73
C PRO A 89 10.37 3.92 1.59
N PRO A 90 10.54 3.20 0.47
CA PRO A 90 11.16 3.75 -0.73
C PRO A 90 10.40 4.96 -1.27
N ALA A 91 11.10 5.86 -1.97
CA ALA A 91 10.49 7.07 -2.53
C ALA A 91 9.28 6.78 -3.42
N LEU A 92 9.33 5.73 -4.25
CA LEU A 92 8.21 5.31 -5.09
C LEU A 92 6.95 4.96 -4.28
N LEU A 93 7.10 4.17 -3.21
CA LEU A 93 5.99 3.82 -2.31
C LEU A 93 5.49 5.05 -1.55
N LYS A 94 6.41 5.92 -1.09
CA LYS A 94 6.03 7.14 -0.39
C LYS A 94 5.25 8.08 -1.30
N GLY A 95 5.70 8.28 -2.53
CA GLY A 95 5.02 9.07 -3.55
C GLY A 95 3.67 8.48 -3.92
N PHE A 96 3.58 7.16 -4.11
CA PHE A 96 2.30 6.46 -4.29
C PHE A 96 1.33 6.79 -3.14
N ILE A 97 1.76 6.62 -1.88
CA ILE A 97 0.95 6.94 -0.70
C ILE A 97 0.53 8.41 -0.69
N ASP A 98 1.44 9.34 -0.97
CA ASP A 98 1.15 10.77 -1.01
C ASP A 98 0.12 11.11 -2.09
N ARG A 99 0.18 10.42 -3.24
CA ARG A 99 -0.74 10.62 -4.35
C ARG A 99 -2.12 10.00 -4.10
N VAL A 100 -2.23 8.93 -3.32
CA VAL A 100 -3.50 8.20 -3.18
C VAL A 100 -4.21 8.38 -1.83
N MET A 101 -3.47 8.62 -0.74
CA MET A 101 -4.03 8.75 0.61
C MET A 101 -4.45 10.19 0.92
N LEU A 102 -5.30 10.76 0.07
CA LEU A 102 -5.66 12.18 0.11
C LEU A 102 -6.87 12.47 1.01
N PRO A 103 -7.03 13.72 1.50
CA PRO A 103 -8.25 14.16 2.17
C PRO A 103 -9.48 13.94 1.28
N GLY A 104 -10.57 13.47 1.87
CA GLY A 104 -11.81 13.14 1.15
C GLY A 104 -11.80 11.79 0.44
N VAL A 105 -10.61 11.19 0.22
CA VAL A 105 -10.44 9.85 -0.34
C VAL A 105 -10.15 8.84 0.78
N ALA A 106 -9.07 9.04 1.52
CA ALA A 106 -8.60 8.07 2.52
C ALA A 106 -8.93 8.48 3.96
N TYR A 107 -9.13 9.77 4.21
CA TYR A 107 -9.50 10.29 5.52
C TYR A 107 -10.25 11.62 5.43
N ARG A 108 -10.93 12.02 6.51
CA ARG A 108 -11.60 13.31 6.65
C ARG A 108 -11.42 13.86 8.07
N HIS A 109 -11.34 15.19 8.18
CA HIS A 109 -11.42 15.88 9.46
C HIS A 109 -12.84 16.40 9.68
N GLU A 110 -13.50 15.92 10.73
CA GLU A 110 -14.89 16.25 11.06
C GLU A 110 -14.95 17.09 12.35
N GLY A 111 -14.07 18.09 12.47
CA GLY A 111 -13.95 18.93 13.68
C GLY A 111 -13.39 18.21 14.91
N LYS A 112 -12.95 16.96 14.78
CA LYS A 112 -12.30 16.15 15.82
C LYS A 112 -10.79 16.27 15.76
N ALA A 113 -10.12 16.02 16.89
CA ALA A 113 -8.66 15.99 16.98
C ALA A 113 -8.01 14.84 16.18
N LEU A 114 -8.76 13.74 16.00
CA LEU A 114 -8.35 12.60 15.17
C LEU A 114 -9.22 12.55 13.90
N PRO A 115 -8.63 12.15 12.76
CA PRO A 115 -9.39 12.00 11.52
C PRO A 115 -10.35 10.81 11.60
N THR A 116 -11.38 10.85 10.76
CA THR A 116 -12.17 9.68 10.39
C THR A 116 -11.51 9.01 9.19
N GLY A 117 -11.13 7.74 9.33
CA GLY A 117 -10.52 6.95 8.25
C GLY A 117 -11.60 6.36 7.31
N LEU A 118 -11.46 6.63 6.02
CA LEU A 118 -12.44 6.24 4.98
C LEU A 118 -12.16 4.85 4.39
N LEU A 119 -11.00 4.26 4.68
CA LEU A 119 -10.65 2.89 4.28
C LEU A 119 -10.99 1.86 5.37
N ALA A 120 -11.88 2.23 6.30
CA ALA A 120 -12.30 1.38 7.42
C ALA A 120 -12.91 0.04 6.99
N GLY A 121 -12.84 -0.93 7.90
CA GLY A 121 -13.37 -2.28 7.67
C GLY A 121 -12.45 -3.21 6.87
N ARG A 122 -11.27 -2.71 6.45
CA ARG A 122 -10.24 -3.47 5.73
C ARG A 122 -9.08 -3.81 6.65
N GLY A 123 -8.51 -4.99 6.48
CA GLY A 123 -7.26 -5.38 7.14
C GLY A 123 -6.03 -5.05 6.30
N ALA A 124 -4.85 -5.01 6.92
CA ALA A 124 -3.61 -4.80 6.17
C ALA A 124 -2.42 -5.57 6.74
N ARG A 125 -1.40 -5.75 5.89
CA ARG A 125 -0.06 -6.18 6.30
C ARG A 125 1.01 -5.29 5.67
N ILE A 126 2.10 -5.09 6.38
CA ILE A 126 3.39 -4.74 5.76
C ILE A 126 4.34 -5.94 5.82
N VAL A 127 5.05 -6.20 4.72
CA VAL A 127 6.20 -7.11 4.65
C VAL A 127 7.38 -6.25 4.26
N THR A 128 8.34 -6.06 5.17
CA THR A 128 9.50 -5.23 4.87
C THR A 128 10.82 -5.94 5.06
N THR A 129 11.80 -5.54 4.27
CA THR A 129 13.16 -6.09 4.32
C THR A 129 14.16 -5.01 4.71
N MET A 130 15.14 -5.35 5.53
CA MET A 130 16.25 -4.47 5.88
C MET A 130 17.51 -5.26 6.19
N ASP A 131 18.66 -4.60 6.11
CA ASP A 131 19.95 -5.23 6.46
C ASP A 131 20.30 -5.07 7.93
N ALA A 132 19.68 -4.12 8.64
CA ALA A 132 19.91 -3.94 10.07
C ALA A 132 19.44 -5.17 10.87
N PRO A 133 20.18 -5.59 11.91
CA PRO A 133 19.68 -6.52 12.92
C PRO A 133 18.47 -5.96 13.66
N SER A 134 17.55 -6.83 14.08
CA SER A 134 16.29 -6.43 14.71
C SER A 134 16.47 -5.64 16.01
N TRP A 135 17.42 -6.03 16.86
CA TRP A 135 17.69 -5.37 18.15
C TRP A 135 18.18 -3.93 17.94
N TRP A 136 19.10 -3.72 16.99
CA TRP A 136 19.66 -2.42 16.69
C TRP A 136 18.60 -1.49 16.10
N TYR A 137 17.85 -1.99 15.11
CA TYR A 137 16.75 -1.26 14.51
C TYR A 137 15.68 -0.87 15.54
N THR A 138 15.37 -1.77 16.49
CA THR A 138 14.39 -1.50 17.54
C THR A 138 14.88 -0.44 18.52
N LEU A 139 16.14 -0.51 18.97
CA LEU A 139 16.67 0.43 19.96
C LEU A 139 16.98 1.81 19.35
N ALA A 140 17.75 1.85 18.27
CA ALA A 140 18.24 3.09 17.69
C ALA A 140 17.17 3.82 16.86
N HIS A 141 16.32 3.07 16.14
CA HIS A 141 15.32 3.66 15.23
C HIS A 141 13.89 3.54 15.74
N ARG A 142 13.68 2.92 16.93
CA ARG A 142 12.35 2.80 17.56
C ARG A 142 11.28 2.21 16.65
N ARG A 143 11.69 1.31 15.76
CA ARG A 143 10.84 0.75 14.69
C ARG A 143 10.15 1.82 13.82
N SER A 144 10.87 2.89 13.46
CA SER A 144 10.36 4.07 12.73
C SER A 144 9.46 3.74 11.53
N VAL A 145 9.89 2.89 10.59
CA VAL A 145 9.07 2.51 9.41
C VAL A 145 7.75 1.85 9.83
N HIS A 146 7.73 1.10 10.92
CA HIS A 146 6.51 0.50 11.44
C HIS A 146 5.62 1.56 12.07
N GLY A 147 6.18 2.47 12.87
CA GLY A 147 5.43 3.60 13.43
C GLY A 147 4.79 4.44 12.33
N SER A 148 5.59 4.84 11.33
CA SER A 148 5.15 5.63 10.19
C SER A 148 4.10 4.90 9.35
N MET A 149 4.38 3.69 8.85
CA MET A 149 3.47 3.00 7.93
C MET A 149 2.25 2.40 8.64
N ILE A 150 2.40 1.85 9.85
CA ILE A 150 1.28 1.21 10.56
C ILE A 150 0.41 2.24 11.26
N GLN A 151 1.00 3.09 12.11
CA GLN A 151 0.22 4.06 12.89
C GLN A 151 -0.08 5.31 12.07
N GLY A 152 0.96 5.91 11.49
CA GLY A 152 0.87 7.19 10.79
C GLY A 152 0.18 7.13 9.42
N THR A 153 0.07 5.95 8.81
CA THR A 153 -0.53 5.78 7.48
C THR A 153 -1.73 4.85 7.51
N LEU A 154 -1.52 3.53 7.69
CA LEU A 154 -2.59 2.54 7.51
C LEU A 154 -3.71 2.68 8.54
N ARG A 155 -3.38 2.76 9.83
CA ARG A 155 -4.40 2.95 10.88
C ARG A 155 -5.01 4.35 10.84
N TYR A 156 -4.24 5.36 10.46
CA TYR A 156 -4.72 6.73 10.30
C TYR A 156 -5.88 6.82 9.29
N VAL A 157 -5.82 6.05 8.20
CA VAL A 157 -6.87 5.98 7.17
C VAL A 157 -7.92 4.89 7.43
N GLY A 158 -7.86 4.19 8.57
CA GLY A 158 -8.91 3.29 9.04
C GLY A 158 -8.64 1.79 8.88
N PHE A 159 -7.49 1.36 8.34
CA PHE A 159 -7.18 -0.07 8.27
C PHE A 159 -7.09 -0.69 9.67
N GLY A 160 -7.72 -1.86 9.85
CA GLY A 160 -7.73 -2.60 11.10
C GLY A 160 -8.30 -4.01 10.92
N PRO A 161 -7.57 -5.08 11.34
CA PRO A 161 -6.26 -5.08 11.96
C PRO A 161 -5.10 -4.85 10.97
N VAL A 162 -3.98 -4.30 11.46
CA VAL A 162 -2.72 -4.18 10.69
C VAL A 162 -1.65 -5.10 11.27
N ARG A 163 -0.99 -5.91 10.43
CA ARG A 163 0.06 -6.87 10.79
C ARG A 163 1.38 -6.55 10.10
N ASP A 164 2.48 -7.12 10.60
CA ASP A 164 3.80 -6.95 10.00
C ASP A 164 4.59 -8.27 9.93
N THR A 165 5.46 -8.37 8.93
CA THR A 165 6.57 -9.32 8.84
C THR A 165 7.81 -8.52 8.46
N THR A 166 8.91 -8.66 9.20
CA THR A 166 10.19 -8.04 8.83
C THR A 166 11.26 -9.09 8.58
N VAL A 167 11.93 -8.98 7.44
CA VAL A 167 13.15 -9.72 7.13
C VAL A 167 14.35 -8.84 7.47
N TYR A 168 15.06 -9.19 8.52
CA TYR A 168 16.29 -8.53 8.96
C TYR A 168 17.51 -9.20 8.31
N THR A 169 18.65 -8.49 8.35
CA THR A 169 19.97 -8.97 7.88
C THR A 169 19.92 -9.61 6.48
N LEU A 170 19.13 -9.04 5.57
CA LEU A 170 18.81 -9.66 4.28
C LEU A 170 20.05 -10.04 3.46
N ARG A 171 21.05 -9.16 3.39
CA ARG A 171 22.31 -9.44 2.67
C ARG A 171 23.08 -10.65 3.20
N GLU A 172 22.93 -10.98 4.47
CA GLU A 172 23.65 -12.08 5.13
C GLU A 172 22.91 -13.41 5.02
N LEU A 173 21.66 -13.42 4.54
CA LEU A 173 20.86 -14.63 4.47
C LEU A 173 21.38 -15.59 3.39
N SER A 174 21.65 -16.83 3.81
CA SER A 174 21.85 -17.96 2.90
C SER A 174 20.58 -18.26 2.11
N GLU A 175 20.71 -19.06 1.05
CA GLU A 175 19.55 -19.51 0.26
C GLU A 175 18.54 -20.28 1.12
N GLU A 176 19.00 -21.15 2.01
CA GLU A 176 18.13 -21.88 2.94
C GLU A 176 17.37 -20.91 3.87
N GLN A 177 18.05 -19.88 4.38
CA GLN A 177 17.42 -18.87 5.23
C GLN A 177 16.42 -18.00 4.45
N ARG A 178 16.70 -17.68 3.18
CA ARG A 178 15.75 -16.99 2.29
C ARG A 178 14.50 -17.83 2.08
N GLU A 179 14.65 -19.13 1.83
CA GLU A 179 13.53 -20.07 1.75
C GLU A 179 12.72 -20.15 3.05
N GLN A 180 13.39 -20.11 4.21
CA GLN A 180 12.69 -20.01 5.50
C GLN A 180 11.86 -18.73 5.62
N LYS A 181 12.35 -17.59 5.11
CA LYS A 181 11.58 -16.33 5.09
C LYS A 181 10.39 -16.40 4.13
N LEU A 182 10.52 -17.03 2.97
CA LEU A 182 9.39 -17.28 2.07
C LEU A 182 8.32 -18.15 2.76
N ARG A 183 8.72 -19.21 3.46
CA ARG A 183 7.80 -20.03 4.27
C ARG A 183 7.09 -19.22 5.36
N GLN A 184 7.82 -18.32 6.03
CA GLN A 184 7.24 -17.43 7.04
C GLN A 184 6.15 -16.52 6.44
N VAL A 185 6.40 -15.97 5.26
CA VAL A 185 5.43 -15.12 4.54
C VAL A 185 4.20 -15.91 4.11
N ARG A 186 4.37 -17.14 3.61
CA ARG A 186 3.25 -18.05 3.30
C ARG A 186 2.40 -18.34 4.54
N ILE A 187 3.02 -18.67 5.68
CA ILE A 187 2.27 -18.87 6.95
C ILE A 187 1.51 -17.61 7.36
N ALA A 188 2.11 -16.43 7.18
CA ALA A 188 1.44 -15.16 7.44
C ALA A 188 0.23 -14.95 6.51
N ALA A 189 0.38 -15.22 5.22
CA ALA A 189 -0.69 -15.14 4.22
C ALA A 189 -1.90 -16.01 4.58
N ARG A 190 -1.69 -17.27 4.96
CA ARG A 190 -2.77 -18.17 5.44
C ARG A 190 -3.54 -17.57 6.62
N LYS A 191 -2.81 -17.04 7.61
CA LYS A 191 -3.43 -16.44 8.80
C LYS A 191 -4.21 -15.17 8.45
N ASP A 192 -3.72 -14.39 7.49
CA ASP A 192 -4.37 -13.15 7.06
C ASP A 192 -5.60 -13.43 6.20
N LEU A 193 -5.57 -14.46 5.35
CA LEU A 193 -6.75 -14.92 4.61
C LEU A 193 -7.92 -15.25 5.54
N ALA A 194 -7.64 -15.90 6.68
CA ALA A 194 -8.65 -16.18 7.69
C ALA A 194 -9.23 -14.89 8.30
N ARG A 195 -8.40 -13.85 8.52
CA ARG A 195 -8.85 -12.54 9.04
C ARG A 195 -9.63 -11.75 8.00
N ALA A 196 -9.22 -11.79 6.74
CA ALA A 196 -9.87 -11.08 5.65
C ALA A 196 -11.34 -11.50 5.50
N ARG A 197 -11.69 -12.74 5.88
CA ARG A 197 -13.08 -13.23 5.91
C ARG A 197 -13.99 -12.50 6.90
N THR A 198 -13.44 -11.83 7.91
CA THR A 198 -14.23 -11.04 8.87
C THR A 198 -14.20 -9.53 8.59
N CYS A 199 -13.29 -9.06 7.73
CA CYS A 199 -13.20 -7.65 7.32
C CYS A 199 -14.41 -7.25 6.46
N GLN A 200 -15.11 -6.17 6.76
CA GLN A 200 -16.23 -5.67 5.95
C GLN A 200 -15.88 -4.28 5.43
N PRO A 201 -15.29 -4.17 4.22
CA PRO A 201 -14.94 -2.90 3.61
C PRO A 201 -16.15 -1.99 3.57
N VAL A 202 -16.00 -0.78 4.10
CA VAL A 202 -16.99 0.27 3.88
C VAL A 202 -16.67 0.88 2.53
N TYR A 203 -17.53 0.64 1.55
CA TYR A 203 -17.52 1.31 0.26
C TYR A 203 -18.82 2.09 0.15
N ASP A 204 -18.78 3.32 0.63
CA ASP A 204 -19.92 4.22 0.63
C ASP A 204 -19.90 5.13 -0.61
N GLU A 205 -21.00 5.85 -0.82
CA GLU A 205 -21.11 6.84 -1.90
C GLU A 205 -20.00 7.88 -1.83
N VAL A 206 -19.53 8.21 -0.61
CA VAL A 206 -18.46 9.18 -0.40
C VAL A 206 -17.14 8.70 -1.03
N LEU A 207 -16.75 7.45 -0.79
CA LEU A 207 -15.55 6.88 -1.40
C LEU A 207 -15.72 6.73 -2.91
N ALA A 208 -16.91 6.34 -3.38
CA ALA A 208 -17.20 6.24 -4.81
C ALA A 208 -17.09 7.61 -5.53
N ASP A 209 -17.68 8.65 -4.96
CA ASP A 209 -17.61 10.02 -5.47
C ASP A 209 -16.17 10.54 -5.45
N ALA A 210 -15.42 10.25 -4.39
CA ALA A 210 -14.03 10.66 -4.28
C ALA A 210 -13.14 10.02 -5.36
N LEU A 211 -13.37 8.74 -5.68
CA LEU A 211 -12.70 8.07 -6.79
C LEU A 211 -13.10 8.71 -8.14
N ALA A 212 -14.40 8.93 -8.36
CA ALA A 212 -14.92 9.53 -9.59
C ALA A 212 -14.38 10.96 -9.83
N MET A 213 -14.26 11.78 -8.79
CA MET A 213 -13.71 13.15 -8.90
C MET A 213 -12.24 13.17 -9.34
N ARG A 214 -11.47 12.11 -9.07
CA ARG A 214 -10.07 12.00 -9.47
C ARG A 214 -9.83 11.08 -10.66
N ALA A 215 -10.89 10.60 -11.30
CA ALA A 215 -10.80 9.82 -12.53
C ALA A 215 -9.95 10.56 -13.59
N PRO A 216 -9.22 9.82 -14.44
CA PRO A 216 -8.44 10.41 -15.51
C PRO A 216 -9.34 11.30 -16.37
N ARG A 217 -8.91 12.54 -16.64
CA ARG A 217 -9.61 13.37 -17.63
C ARG A 217 -9.41 12.73 -19.00
N ALA A 218 -10.49 12.55 -19.76
CA ALA A 218 -10.39 12.10 -21.14
C ALA A 218 -9.40 13.00 -21.90
N GLU A 219 -8.41 12.39 -22.57
CA GLU A 219 -7.47 13.12 -23.43
C GLU A 219 -8.27 13.87 -24.49
N GLY A 220 -8.32 15.20 -24.39
CA GLY A 220 -9.09 16.05 -25.30
C GLY A 220 -9.65 17.35 -24.69
N ALA A 221 -9.73 17.48 -23.36
CA ALA A 221 -10.21 18.70 -22.71
C ALA A 221 -9.07 19.70 -22.38
N LEU A 222 -8.19 19.97 -23.35
CA LEU A 222 -7.28 21.12 -23.32
C LEU A 222 -7.50 21.95 -24.59
N ALA A 223 -8.55 22.77 -24.55
CA ALA A 223 -8.63 23.99 -25.35
C ALA A 223 -9.47 25.01 -24.59
N SER A 224 -8.97 26.25 -24.54
CA SER A 224 -9.59 27.47 -24.01
C SER A 224 -9.70 27.62 -22.49
N VAL A 225 -8.56 27.92 -21.85
CA VAL A 225 -8.55 29.07 -20.94
C VAL A 225 -7.80 30.17 -21.66
N GLN A 226 -8.56 31.01 -22.37
CA GLN A 226 -8.05 32.29 -22.83
C GLN A 226 -7.72 33.11 -21.59
N HIS A 227 -6.45 33.48 -21.45
CA HIS A 227 -6.06 34.55 -20.54
C HIS A 227 -6.78 35.83 -20.97
N SER A 228 -7.62 36.36 -20.09
CA SER A 228 -8.08 37.75 -20.13
C SER A 228 -7.78 38.36 -18.77
N PHE A 229 -6.73 39.19 -18.79
CA PHE A 229 -6.27 40.20 -17.84
C PHE A 229 -5.98 39.81 -16.39
#